data_AF-A0A351DCZ0-F1
#
_entry.id   AF-A0A351DCZ0-F1
#
_cell.length_a   1.000
_cell.length_b   1.000
_cell.length_c   1.000
_cell.angle_alpha   90.00
_cell.angle_beta   90.00
_cell.angle_gamma   90.00
#
_symmetry.space_group_name_H-M   'P 1'
#
loop_
_entity.id
_entity.type
_entity.pdbx_description
1 polymer ?
#
loop_
_entity_poly.entity_id
_entity_poly.type
_entity_poly.pdbx_seq_one_letter_code
_entity_poly.pdbx_strand_id
1 'polypeptide(L)'
;HVRLEEGIKDVEIIYVTRTQEERFASQEDADRYKGLFRLNQSIYTEHCAPNTVIMHPLPRDSRKDAQELDIDMNENPNLAIFRQADNGVVIRMALFALVLGVVEEVHNHSQPVTWFSSRL
;
A
#
# COMPACT_ATOMS: atom_id res chain seq x y z
N HIS A 1 21.04 7.60 12.52
CA HIS A 1 19.78 6.92 12.17
C HIS A 1 18.81 7.97 11.69
N VAL A 2 18.22 7.79 10.50
CA VAL A 2 17.15 8.66 10.00
C VAL A 2 15.89 8.35 10.79
N ARG A 3 15.24 9.38 11.33
CA ARG A 3 13.97 9.26 12.04
C ARG A 3 12.82 9.28 11.04
N LEU A 4 11.74 8.53 11.30
CA LEU A 4 10.58 8.47 10.41
C LEU A 4 10.04 9.88 10.11
N GLU A 5 9.91 10.68 11.17
CA GLU A 5 9.35 12.03 11.18
C GLU A 5 10.12 12.99 10.26
N GLU A 6 11.44 12.84 10.20
CA GLU A 6 12.29 13.64 9.29
C GLU A 6 12.12 13.20 7.83
N GLY A 7 11.91 11.90 7.59
CA GLY A 7 11.80 11.33 6.24
C GLY A 7 10.44 11.53 5.58
N ILE A 8 9.39 11.76 6.36
CA ILE A 8 8.02 11.97 5.84
C ILE A 8 7.61 13.44 5.73
N LYS A 9 8.52 14.36 6.09
CA LYS A 9 8.25 15.78 5.99
C LYS A 9 8.28 16.25 4.53
N ASP A 10 7.31 17.07 4.15
CA ASP A 10 7.21 17.70 2.81
C ASP A 10 7.19 16.69 1.65
N VAL A 11 6.70 15.46 1.88
CA VAL A 11 6.51 14.43 0.84
C VAL A 11 5.07 14.39 0.35
N GLU A 12 4.89 14.09 -0.93
CA GLU A 12 3.55 13.92 -1.53
C GLU A 12 3.01 12.50 -1.37
N ILE A 13 3.91 11.51 -1.28
CA ILE A 13 3.57 10.09 -1.19
C ILE A 13 4.45 9.44 -0.13
N ILE A 14 3.82 8.69 0.77
CA ILE A 14 4.48 7.79 1.71
C ILE A 14 4.17 6.36 1.28
N TYR A 15 5.21 5.61 0.92
CA TYR A 15 5.07 4.19 0.59
C TYR A 15 5.56 3.34 1.76
N VAL A 16 4.61 2.83 2.56
CA VAL A 16 4.90 1.96 3.69
C VAL A 16 5.03 0.53 3.18
N THR A 17 6.06 -0.20 3.61
CA THR A 17 6.29 -1.59 3.19
C THR A 17 6.15 -2.56 4.34
N ARG A 18 5.69 -3.78 4.03
CA ARG A 18 5.72 -4.90 4.98
C ARG A 18 7.15 -5.22 5.41
N THR A 19 7.36 -5.40 6.72
CA THR A 19 8.56 -6.04 7.25
C THR A 19 8.53 -7.52 6.89
N GLN A 20 9.36 -7.92 5.93
CA GLN A 20 9.48 -9.31 5.49
C GLN A 20 10.41 -10.07 6.43
N GLU A 21 9.90 -10.50 7.59
CA GLU A 21 10.65 -11.25 8.62
C GLU A 21 11.37 -12.47 8.03
N GLU A 22 10.78 -13.10 7.01
CA GLU A 22 11.35 -14.23 6.27
C GLU A 22 12.65 -13.93 5.52
N ARG A 23 13.03 -12.65 5.36
CA ARG A 23 14.26 -12.22 4.69
C ARG A 23 15.42 -11.96 5.66
N PHE A 24 15.20 -12.04 6.96
CA PHE A 24 16.25 -11.82 7.96
C PHE A 24 16.97 -13.14 8.28
N ALA A 25 18.25 -13.03 8.67
CA ALA A 25 19.06 -14.18 9.06
C ALA A 25 18.57 -14.81 10.38
N SER A 26 17.93 -14.03 11.24
CA SER A 26 17.36 -14.46 12.52
C SER A 26 16.12 -13.63 12.87
N GLN A 27 15.26 -14.17 13.73
CA GLN A 27 14.11 -13.43 14.27
C GLN A 27 14.57 -12.21 15.10
N GLU A 28 15.68 -12.34 15.84
CA GLU A 28 16.23 -11.25 16.64
C GLU A 28 16.63 -10.06 15.77
N ASP A 29 17.19 -10.31 14.59
CA ASP A 29 17.51 -9.25 13.63
C ASP A 29 16.25 -8.58 13.07
N ALA A 30 15.18 -9.34 12.80
CA ALA A 30 13.91 -8.80 12.36
C ALA A 30 13.25 -7.93 13.45
N ASP A 31 13.32 -8.39 14.71
CA ASP A 31 12.73 -7.72 15.86
C ASP A 31 13.34 -6.33 16.11
N ARG A 32 14.62 -6.12 15.72
CA ARG A 32 15.26 -4.79 15.79
C ARG A 32 14.56 -3.73 14.93
N TYR A 33 13.83 -4.14 13.90
CA TYR A 33 13.12 -3.24 13.00
C TYR A 33 11.61 -3.14 13.30
N LYS A 34 11.08 -3.98 14.18
CA LYS A 34 9.66 -3.97 14.55
C LYS A 34 9.29 -2.64 15.18
N GLY A 35 8.24 -2.01 14.65
CA GLY A 35 7.68 -0.75 15.15
C GLY A 35 8.51 0.51 14.86
N LEU A 36 9.77 0.42 14.41
CA LEU A 36 10.64 1.60 14.18
C LEU A 36 10.04 2.60 13.20
N PHE A 37 9.33 2.11 12.19
CA PHE A 37 8.75 2.92 11.11
C PHE A 37 7.23 2.80 11.06
N ARG A 38 6.60 2.53 12.22
CA ARG A 38 5.14 2.47 12.31
C ARG A 38 4.53 3.85 12.09
N LEU A 39 3.70 3.99 11.07
CA LEU A 39 2.94 5.21 10.81
C LEU A 39 1.55 5.11 11.46
N ASN A 40 1.17 6.15 12.20
CA ASN A 40 -0.16 6.34 12.82
C ASN A 40 -0.71 7.74 12.52
N GLN A 41 -1.96 7.99 12.91
CA GLN A 41 -2.65 9.23 12.58
C GLN A 41 -1.98 10.45 13.21
N SER A 42 -1.43 10.31 14.43
CA SER A 42 -0.73 11.40 15.12
C SER A 42 0.53 11.84 14.38
N ILE A 43 1.40 10.89 14.02
CA ILE A 43 2.63 11.13 13.25
C ILE A 43 2.30 11.75 11.89
N TYR A 44 1.28 11.21 11.20
CA TYR A 44 0.84 11.75 9.93
C TYR A 44 0.37 13.20 10.04
N THR A 45 -0.50 13.50 11.01
CA THR A 45 -1.06 14.85 11.17
C THR A 45 -0.01 15.87 11.62
N GLU A 46 1.00 15.46 12.38
CA GLU A 46 2.06 16.36 12.85
C GLU A 46 3.11 16.66 11.76
N HIS A 47 3.45 15.68 10.91
CA HIS A 47 4.61 15.78 10.03
C HIS A 47 4.30 15.85 8.53
N CYS A 48 3.11 15.42 8.10
CA CYS A 48 2.77 15.33 6.68
C CYS A 48 1.90 16.51 6.21
N ALA A 49 1.99 16.84 4.92
CA ALA A 49 1.02 17.74 4.31
C ALA A 49 -0.39 17.09 4.28
N PRO A 50 -1.48 17.88 4.37
CA PRO A 50 -2.85 17.34 4.44
C PRO A 50 -3.30 16.45 3.27
N ASN A 51 -2.60 16.50 2.14
CA ASN A 51 -2.86 15.74 0.93
C ASN A 51 -1.82 14.64 0.66
N THR A 52 -0.94 14.36 1.63
CA THR A 52 0.09 13.32 1.49
C THR A 52 -0.58 11.96 1.36
N VAL A 53 -0.38 11.26 0.25
CA VAL A 53 -0.99 9.97 -0.03
C VAL A 53 -0.20 8.85 0.63
N ILE A 54 -0.89 7.92 1.29
CA ILE A 54 -0.27 6.76 1.93
C ILE A 54 -0.55 5.51 1.09
N MET A 55 0.50 4.78 0.74
CA MET A 55 0.46 3.58 -0.09
C MET A 55 1.05 2.38 0.67
N HIS A 56 0.58 1.18 0.35
CA HIS A 56 1.08 -0.06 0.94
C HIS A 56 0.86 -1.25 -0.01
N PRO A 57 1.86 -2.14 -0.21
CA PRO A 57 1.78 -3.23 -1.21
C PRO A 57 0.87 -4.39 -0.82
N LEU A 58 0.47 -4.51 0.45
CA LEU A 58 -0.24 -5.65 1.04
C LEU A 58 0.54 -6.99 0.98
N PRO A 59 0.10 -8.02 1.74
CA PRO A 59 -0.80 -7.95 2.89
C PRO A 59 -0.19 -7.09 4.01
N ARG A 60 -1.06 -6.33 4.68
CA ARG A 60 -0.68 -5.55 5.86
C ARG A 60 -0.58 -6.47 7.07
N ASP A 61 0.45 -6.30 7.88
CA ASP A 61 0.56 -7.04 9.13
C ASP A 61 -0.45 -6.50 10.15
N SER A 62 -1.39 -7.35 10.57
CA SER A 62 -2.42 -7.00 11.55
C SER A 62 -2.05 -7.41 12.98
N ARG A 63 -0.90 -8.09 13.18
CA ARG A 63 -0.42 -8.46 14.52
C ARG A 63 -0.06 -7.19 15.30
N LYS A 64 -0.44 -7.14 16.57
CA LYS A 64 -0.33 -5.94 17.44
C LYS A 64 1.10 -5.37 17.53
N ASP A 65 2.10 -6.21 17.36
CA ASP A 65 3.53 -5.96 17.49
C ASP A 65 4.25 -5.70 16.15
N ALA A 66 3.60 -5.95 15.01
CA ALA A 66 4.23 -5.88 13.69
C ALA A 66 3.64 -4.84 12.74
N GLN A 67 2.64 -4.08 13.18
CA GLN A 67 1.94 -3.07 12.36
C GLN A 67 2.90 -2.00 11.82
N GLU A 68 3.28 -2.09 10.53
CA GLU A 68 3.93 -1.02 9.78
C GLU A 68 3.02 0.21 9.61
N LEU A 69 1.70 -0.02 9.64
CA LEU A 69 0.67 1.00 9.60
C LEU A 69 -0.33 0.71 10.72
N ASP A 70 -0.72 1.71 11.50
CA ASP A 70 -1.64 1.58 12.63
C ASP A 70 -3.12 1.57 12.19
N ILE A 71 -3.99 0.94 12.98
CA ILE A 71 -5.41 0.68 12.67
C ILE A 71 -6.19 2.00 12.54
N ASP A 72 -5.80 3.02 13.30
CA ASP A 72 -6.37 4.37 13.22
C ASP A 72 -6.24 5.00 11.82
N MET A 73 -5.24 4.59 11.03
CA MET A 73 -5.05 5.05 9.65
C MET A 73 -6.13 4.56 8.69
N ASN A 74 -6.92 3.55 9.05
CA ASN A 74 -7.96 3.02 8.17
C ASN A 74 -9.03 4.06 7.81
N GLU A 75 -9.23 5.04 8.67
CA GLU A 75 -10.18 6.14 8.47
C GLU A 75 -9.54 7.34 7.76
N ASN A 76 -8.22 7.32 7.54
CA ASN A 76 -7.53 8.42 6.88
C ASN A 76 -7.90 8.46 5.39
N PRO A 77 -8.47 9.58 4.89
CA PRO A 77 -8.93 9.68 3.51
C PRO A 77 -7.79 9.61 2.47
N ASN A 78 -6.55 9.86 2.89
CA ASN A 78 -5.38 9.79 2.03
C ASN A 78 -4.76 8.38 1.99
N LEU A 79 -5.32 7.42 2.72
CA LEU A 79 -4.90 6.02 2.65
C LEU A 79 -5.40 5.38 1.35
N ALA A 80 -4.46 5.08 0.45
CA ALA A 80 -4.76 4.63 -0.91
C ALA A 80 -4.55 3.12 -1.13
N ILE A 81 -4.56 2.30 -0.07
CA ILE A 81 -4.26 0.85 -0.17
C ILE A 81 -5.22 0.12 -1.12
N PHE A 82 -6.52 0.32 -0.94
CA PHE A 82 -7.52 -0.37 -1.77
C PHE A 82 -7.53 0.17 -3.20
N ARG A 83 -7.46 1.50 -3.35
CA ARG A 83 -7.32 2.15 -4.66
C ARG A 83 -6.08 1.63 -5.42
N GLN A 84 -4.95 1.44 -4.73
CA GLN A 84 -3.74 0.85 -5.30
C GLN A 84 -3.97 -0.60 -5.73
N ALA A 85 -4.59 -1.42 -4.88
CA ALA A 85 -4.87 -2.82 -5.19
C ALA A 85 -5.79 -2.97 -6.41
N ASP A 86 -6.85 -2.16 -6.47
CA ASP A 86 -7.80 -2.12 -7.60
C ASP A 86 -7.11 -1.69 -8.90
N ASN A 87 -6.26 -0.66 -8.84
CA ASN A 87 -5.44 -0.23 -9.98
C ASN A 87 -4.53 -1.34 -10.50
N GLY A 88 -4.14 -2.29 -9.66
CA GLY A 88 -3.34 -3.46 -10.07
C GLY A 88 -4.04 -4.34 -11.12
N VAL A 89 -5.38 -4.41 -11.12
CA VAL A 89 -6.13 -5.19 -12.12
C VAL A 89 -5.98 -4.57 -13.50
N VAL A 90 -6.29 -3.28 -13.63
CA VAL A 90 -6.25 -2.58 -14.93
C VAL A 90 -4.83 -2.47 -15.48
N ILE A 91 -3.82 -2.28 -14.62
CA ILE A 91 -2.41 -2.27 -15.03
C ILE A 91 -1.99 -3.64 -15.58
N ARG A 92 -2.39 -4.75 -14.94
CA ARG A 92 -2.09 -6.09 -15.46
C ARG A 92 -2.80 -6.37 -16.78
N MET A 93 -4.07 -5.96 -16.92
CA MET A 93 -4.80 -6.07 -18.19
C MET A 93 -4.08 -5.32 -19.31
N ALA A 94 -3.67 -4.08 -19.07
CA ALA A 94 -2.91 -3.28 -20.04
C ALA A 94 -1.56 -3.92 -20.38
N LEU A 95 -0.83 -4.41 -19.37
CA LEU A 95 0.45 -5.08 -19.56
C LEU A 95 0.30 -6.34 -20.44
N PHE A 96 -0.72 -7.18 -20.19
CA PHE A 96 -0.98 -8.35 -21.02
C PHE A 96 -1.37 -7.98 -22.45
N ALA A 97 -2.22 -6.97 -22.63
CA ALA A 97 -2.61 -6.52 -23.96
C ALA A 97 -1.41 -6.02 -24.79
N LEU A 98 -0.51 -5.28 -24.16
CA LEU A 98 0.73 -4.79 -24.77
C LEU A 98 1.68 -5.93 -25.14
N VAL A 99 1.97 -6.84 -24.20
CA VAL A 99 2.93 -7.93 -24.40
C VAL A 99 2.43 -8.93 -25.44
N LEU A 100 1.12 -9.19 -25.52
CA LEU A 100 0.52 -10.10 -26.48
C LEU A 100 0.22 -9.42 -27.83
N GLY A 101 0.36 -8.10 -27.94
CA GLY A 101 0.10 -7.35 -29.18
C GLY A 101 -1.37 -7.26 -29.56
N VAL A 102 -2.29 -7.26 -28.57
CA VAL A 102 -3.75 -7.30 -28.79
C VAL A 102 -4.48 -6.05 -28.30
N VAL A 103 -3.76 -4.93 -28.13
CA VAL A 103 -4.32 -3.67 -27.59
C VAL A 103 -5.56 -3.21 -28.36
N GLU A 104 -5.52 -3.25 -29.69
CA GLU A 104 -6.63 -2.82 -30.55
C GLU A 104 -7.83 -3.79 -30.52
N GLU A 105 -7.63 -5.03 -30.06
CA GLU A 105 -8.67 -6.06 -30.01
C GLU A 105 -9.41 -6.11 -28.67
N VAL A 106 -8.89 -5.45 -27.63
CA VAL A 106 -9.47 -5.48 -26.27
C VAL A 106 -10.93 -5.04 -26.28
N HIS A 107 -11.26 -4.00 -27.05
CA HIS A 107 -12.62 -3.47 -27.09
C HIS A 107 -13.58 -4.42 -27.84
N ASN A 108 -13.11 -5.05 -28.92
CA ASN A 108 -13.88 -6.00 -29.74
C ASN A 108 -14.33 -7.24 -28.95
N HIS A 109 -13.57 -7.61 -27.92
CA HIS A 109 -13.83 -8.77 -27.08
C HIS A 109 -14.27 -8.43 -25.65
N SER A 110 -14.45 -7.14 -25.33
CA SER A 110 -14.91 -6.71 -24.00
C SER A 110 -16.36 -7.11 -23.75
N GLN A 111 -16.68 -7.49 -22.51
CA GLN A 111 -18.02 -7.85 -22.08
C GLN A 111 -18.33 -7.16 -20.74
N PRO A 112 -19.60 -6.79 -20.49
CA PRO A 112 -20.00 -6.30 -19.17
C PRO A 112 -19.63 -7.30 -18.08
N VAL A 113 -19.06 -6.79 -17.00
CA VAL A 113 -18.77 -7.61 -15.83
C VAL A 113 -20.08 -8.00 -15.16
N THR A 114 -20.37 -9.30 -15.07
CA THR A 114 -21.60 -9.84 -14.47
C THR A 114 -21.41 -10.34 -13.03
N TRP A 115 -20.21 -10.18 -12.46
CA TRP A 115 -19.94 -10.58 -11.08
C TRP A 115 -20.63 -9.62 -10.10
N PHE A 116 -21.56 -10.14 -9.31
CA PHE A 116 -22.25 -9.41 -8.25
C PHE A 116 -21.43 -9.47 -6.97
N SER A 117 -21.01 -8.32 -6.43
CA SER A 117 -20.47 -8.22 -5.07
C SER A 117 -21.58 -7.73 -4.14
N SER A 118 -22.00 -8.56 -3.18
CA SER A 118 -22.96 -8.16 -2.14
C SER A 118 -22.37 -7.22 -1.08
N ARG A 119 -21.12 -6.80 -1.25
CA ARG A 119 -20.39 -5.88 -0.38
C ARG A 119 -19.86 -4.70 -1.18
N LEU A 120 -20.78 -3.83 -1.58
CA LEU A 120 -20.55 -2.40 -1.81
C LEU A 120 -21.73 -1.67 -1.17
#